data_AF-A0A2T3ZCZ1-F1
#
_entry.id   AF-A0A2T3ZCZ1-F1
#
_cell.length_a   1.000
_cell.length_b   1.000
_cell.length_c   1.000
_cell.angle_alpha   90.00
_cell.angle_beta   90.00
_cell.angle_gamma   90.00
#
_symmetry.space_group_name_H-M   'P 1'
#
loop_
_entity.id
_entity.type
_entity.pdbx_description
1 polymer ?
#
loop_
_entity_poly.entity_id
_entity_poly.type
_entity_poly.pdbx_seq_one_letter_code
_entity_poly.pdbx_strand_id
1 'polypeptide(L)'
;MAITWQPPSNYRNRPVAVLGAGVLGRRIACIWASAGYDVRMRDPSAQQRSDGIAYVEENVAAYAQKTGKTPGKTQAFENIPEAVANAWLVIEAVPEKIQLKIDTFAELDALTPADCILASNSSSYKSSEMIEKVSAARKTQILNMHYYMPPMCMIVELMTDGFTTQDIFPFMVERSKEAATLPFVARKESTGFIFNRLWAAIKRETLTILAEGVSVPEEIDSLWTEMFINGGATPCKLMDSVGLDTVAFIESHYVAERGLSPEKTVDFLQKNYLDHGKLGAKCAKGGFYPSSEVKPTTTNAHLSEPKIVVLDVGLAADVLDISSGGQILQIGQDGKIQKVLVDKTSMPDGIYIDRENGRMFWTCMGVMGDNDGAVYSANIDGTDIRTVVSPGSINTPKQLTIDRESEKIYFSDREGLSVFRCNFDGSDLELLIKTGDSENPEDKGDHTKWCVGIAVAPKLGKFYWTQKGPSKGNKGRIFSANIATPAGQSAQTRDDIVCLLNGLPEPIDLEMDEETNTLYWTDRGEMPFGNSLNKVQLDEAGLLEKSVSPRGYEILTKHLKEAIGLKLDTKNGRIYIADLGGNIYQCDFNGGNKKVIHSDEYRAFTGIGLL
;
A
#
# COMPACT_ATOMS: atom_id res chain seq x y z
N MET A 1 -17.44 -8.07 -51.44
CA MET A 1 -16.39 -8.90 -50.80
C MET A 1 -16.25 -8.40 -49.38
N ALA A 2 -16.41 -9.26 -48.38
CA ALA A 2 -16.09 -8.87 -47.00
C ALA A 2 -14.58 -8.57 -46.95
N ILE A 3 -14.20 -7.37 -46.52
CA ILE A 3 -12.80 -6.99 -46.36
C ILE A 3 -12.26 -7.86 -45.22
N THR A 4 -11.39 -8.81 -45.53
CA THR A 4 -10.72 -9.63 -44.53
C THR A 4 -9.76 -8.74 -43.75
N TRP A 5 -9.93 -8.69 -42.42
CA TRP A 5 -9.01 -7.96 -41.55
C TRP A 5 -7.57 -8.39 -41.79
N GLN A 6 -6.64 -7.44 -41.77
CA GLN A 6 -5.22 -7.68 -41.90
C GLN A 6 -4.52 -7.30 -40.59
N PRO A 7 -3.54 -8.10 -40.12
CA PRO A 7 -2.73 -7.72 -38.97
C PRO A 7 -2.06 -6.36 -39.15
N PRO A 8 -1.82 -5.61 -38.06
CA PRO A 8 -1.10 -4.36 -38.12
C PRO A 8 0.25 -4.54 -38.83
N SER A 9 0.48 -3.75 -39.86
CA SER A 9 1.70 -3.84 -40.66
C SER A 9 2.92 -3.41 -39.85
N ASN A 10 4.05 -4.12 -40.00
CA ASN A 10 5.30 -3.83 -39.31
C ASN A 10 5.16 -3.65 -37.78
N TYR A 11 4.23 -4.37 -37.13
CA TYR A 11 3.93 -4.23 -35.70
C TYR A 11 5.17 -4.34 -34.79
N ARG A 12 6.20 -5.11 -35.19
CA ARG A 12 7.47 -5.23 -34.44
C ARG A 12 8.29 -3.94 -34.37
N ASN A 13 8.15 -3.05 -35.35
CA ASN A 13 8.89 -1.78 -35.43
C ASN A 13 8.04 -0.58 -35.00
N ARG A 14 6.86 -0.83 -34.44
CA ARG A 14 5.91 0.18 -33.99
C ARG A 14 5.73 0.07 -32.47
N PRO A 15 5.44 1.17 -31.78
CA PRO A 15 5.30 1.13 -30.33
C PRO A 15 3.99 0.46 -29.90
N VAL A 16 4.01 -0.15 -28.71
CA VAL A 16 2.82 -0.41 -27.89
C VAL A 16 2.59 0.82 -27.02
N ALA A 17 1.40 1.42 -27.09
CA ALA A 17 1.05 2.53 -26.21
C ALA A 17 0.22 2.02 -25.01
N VAL A 18 0.53 2.53 -23.81
CA VAL A 18 -0.24 2.25 -22.58
C VAL A 18 -0.76 3.57 -22.02
N LEU A 19 -2.08 3.73 -21.95
CA LEU A 19 -2.69 4.94 -21.41
C LEU A 19 -2.96 4.77 -19.93
N GLY A 20 -2.21 5.47 -19.09
CA GLY A 20 -2.15 5.35 -17.65
C GLY A 20 -0.80 4.79 -17.21
N ALA A 21 -0.09 5.50 -16.34
CA ALA A 21 1.19 5.07 -15.76
C ALA A 21 1.07 4.66 -14.28
N GLY A 22 -0.16 4.52 -13.78
CA GLY A 22 -0.45 3.99 -12.44
C GLY A 22 -0.12 2.50 -12.28
N VAL A 23 -0.59 1.88 -11.19
CA VAL A 23 -0.17 0.54 -10.73
C VAL A 23 -0.17 -0.54 -11.82
N LEU A 24 -1.30 -0.74 -12.51
CA LEU A 24 -1.39 -1.73 -13.59
C LEU A 24 -0.74 -1.24 -14.89
N GLY A 25 -0.85 0.05 -15.21
CA GLY A 25 -0.31 0.64 -16.44
C GLY A 25 1.20 0.45 -16.58
N ARG A 26 1.99 0.83 -15.57
CA ARG A 26 3.45 0.63 -15.57
C ARG A 26 3.87 -0.83 -15.65
N ARG A 27 3.05 -1.74 -15.12
CA ARG A 27 3.28 -3.18 -15.21
C ARG A 27 3.00 -3.72 -16.61
N ILE A 28 1.89 -3.33 -17.22
CA ILE A 28 1.58 -3.66 -18.62
C ILE A 28 2.71 -3.16 -19.52
N ALA A 29 3.19 -1.93 -19.29
CA ALA A 29 4.34 -1.38 -20.00
C ALA A 29 5.60 -2.25 -19.83
N CYS A 30 5.92 -2.67 -18.61
CA CYS A 30 7.05 -3.56 -18.32
C CYS A 30 6.93 -4.92 -19.04
N ILE A 31 5.73 -5.52 -19.05
CA ILE A 31 5.43 -6.78 -19.74
C ILE A 31 5.79 -6.68 -21.23
N TRP A 32 5.26 -5.66 -21.92
CA TRP A 32 5.51 -5.50 -23.35
C TRP A 32 6.96 -5.10 -23.65
N ALA A 33 7.55 -4.20 -22.84
CA ALA A 33 8.94 -3.79 -22.99
C ALA A 33 9.89 -5.00 -22.86
N SER A 34 9.62 -5.90 -21.91
CA SER A 34 10.42 -7.11 -21.69
C SER A 34 10.43 -8.09 -22.87
N ALA A 35 9.45 -7.99 -23.77
CA ALA A 35 9.37 -8.78 -25.00
C ALA A 35 10.14 -8.17 -26.19
N GLY A 36 10.81 -7.04 -25.96
CA GLY A 36 11.54 -6.30 -26.99
C GLY A 36 10.68 -5.34 -27.82
N TYR A 37 9.48 -5.00 -27.36
CA TYR A 37 8.66 -3.95 -27.96
C TYR A 37 9.07 -2.58 -27.43
N ASP A 38 9.11 -1.58 -28.30
CA ASP A 38 9.15 -0.19 -27.84
C ASP A 38 7.79 0.16 -27.22
N VAL A 39 7.80 0.76 -26.03
CA VAL A 39 6.60 1.08 -25.26
C VAL A 39 6.51 2.57 -24.99
N ARG A 40 5.31 3.13 -25.17
CA ARG A 40 5.01 4.52 -24.87
C ARG A 40 3.92 4.59 -23.81
N MET A 41 4.25 5.09 -22.63
CA MET A 41 3.26 5.34 -21.59
C MET A 41 2.71 6.75 -21.74
N ARG A 42 1.43 6.94 -21.43
CA ARG A 42 0.82 8.26 -21.32
C ARG A 42 0.23 8.45 -19.94
N ASP A 43 0.54 9.56 -19.29
CA ASP A 43 -0.15 9.97 -18.07
C ASP A 43 -0.11 11.49 -17.94
N PRO A 44 -1.22 12.18 -17.58
CA PRO A 44 -1.19 13.63 -17.36
C PRO A 44 -0.28 14.03 -16.20
N SER A 45 -0.06 13.15 -15.21
CA SER A 45 0.82 13.44 -14.07
C SER A 45 2.29 13.20 -14.42
N ALA A 46 3.11 14.25 -14.30
CA ALA A 46 4.56 14.14 -14.48
C ALA A 46 5.21 13.12 -13.52
N GLN A 47 4.70 13.04 -12.29
CA GLN A 47 5.16 12.06 -11.30
C GLN A 47 4.87 10.64 -11.79
N GLN A 48 3.63 10.35 -12.20
CA GLN A 48 3.28 9.01 -12.68
C GLN A 48 4.07 8.60 -13.92
N ARG A 49 4.38 9.56 -14.81
CA ARG A 49 5.27 9.31 -15.95
C ARG A 49 6.68 8.90 -15.49
N SER A 50 7.25 9.64 -14.55
CA SER A 50 8.58 9.34 -13.99
C SER A 50 8.59 7.98 -13.28
N ASP A 51 7.61 7.72 -12.42
CA ASP A 51 7.50 6.48 -11.65
C ASP A 51 7.24 5.28 -12.55
N GLY A 52 6.46 5.47 -13.63
CA GLY A 52 6.24 4.44 -14.63
C GLY A 52 7.52 4.05 -15.35
N ILE A 53 8.34 5.04 -15.76
CA ILE A 53 9.63 4.79 -16.41
C ILE A 53 10.60 4.10 -15.45
N ALA A 54 10.75 4.64 -14.23
CA ALA A 54 11.61 4.05 -13.21
C ALA A 54 11.22 2.59 -12.92
N TYR A 55 9.92 2.31 -12.78
CA TYR A 55 9.42 0.95 -12.58
C TYR A 55 9.83 0.01 -13.72
N VAL A 56 9.69 0.43 -14.99
CA VAL A 56 10.11 -0.39 -16.12
C VAL A 56 11.62 -0.60 -16.11
N GLU A 57 12.42 0.45 -15.92
CA GLU A 57 13.89 0.35 -15.87
C GLU A 57 14.37 -0.62 -14.77
N GLU A 58 13.75 -0.59 -13.59
CA GLU A 58 14.09 -1.46 -12.47
C GLU A 58 13.68 -2.93 -12.68
N ASN A 59 12.54 -3.17 -13.34
CA ASN A 59 11.90 -4.50 -13.36
C ASN A 59 12.04 -5.24 -14.69
N VAL A 60 12.26 -4.54 -15.81
CA VAL A 60 12.17 -5.13 -17.15
C VAL A 60 13.18 -6.26 -17.36
N ALA A 61 14.35 -6.21 -16.71
CA ALA A 61 15.34 -7.28 -16.75
C ALA A 61 14.79 -8.60 -16.16
N ALA A 62 14.06 -8.54 -15.03
CA ALA A 62 13.47 -9.72 -14.41
C ALA A 62 12.33 -10.30 -15.27
N TYR A 63 11.51 -9.45 -15.90
CA TYR A 63 10.47 -9.88 -16.84
C TYR A 63 11.09 -10.50 -18.10
N ALA A 64 12.18 -9.92 -18.60
CA ALA A 64 12.88 -10.37 -19.80
C ALA A 64 13.50 -11.77 -19.65
N GLN A 65 13.75 -12.22 -18.42
CA GLN A 65 14.15 -13.62 -18.17
C GLN A 65 13.08 -14.62 -18.66
N LYS A 66 11.79 -14.24 -18.63
CA LYS A 66 10.69 -15.09 -19.11
C LYS A 66 10.55 -15.08 -20.64
N THR A 67 10.96 -14.01 -21.30
CA THR A 67 10.84 -13.84 -22.76
C THR A 67 12.13 -14.23 -23.50
N GLY A 68 13.28 -14.17 -22.83
CA GLY A 68 14.61 -14.33 -23.44
C GLY A 68 14.96 -13.23 -24.44
N LYS A 69 14.30 -12.07 -24.36
CA LYS A 69 14.48 -10.95 -25.30
C LYS A 69 15.27 -9.81 -24.67
N THR A 70 15.93 -9.02 -25.51
CA THR A 70 16.44 -7.70 -25.10
C THR A 70 15.25 -6.76 -24.92
N PRO A 71 15.13 -6.06 -23.77
CA PRO A 71 14.08 -5.07 -23.56
C PRO A 71 14.05 -3.98 -24.64
N GLY A 72 12.84 -3.59 -25.06
CA GLY A 72 12.63 -2.46 -25.96
C GLY A 72 12.71 -1.11 -25.23
N LYS A 73 12.69 -0.01 -25.99
CA LYS A 73 12.78 1.33 -25.41
C LYS A 73 11.46 1.73 -24.77
N THR A 74 11.52 2.36 -23.59
CA THR A 74 10.33 2.90 -22.93
C THR A 74 10.40 4.42 -22.87
N GLN A 75 9.30 5.09 -23.21
CA GLN A 75 9.17 6.54 -23.16
C GLN A 75 7.83 6.91 -22.53
N ALA A 76 7.74 8.08 -21.89
CA ALA A 76 6.50 8.58 -21.31
C ALA A 76 6.13 9.95 -21.89
N PHE A 77 4.84 10.16 -22.14
CA PHE A 77 4.29 11.36 -22.76
C PHE A 77 3.12 11.89 -21.93
N GLU A 78 2.94 13.19 -21.92
CA GLU A 78 1.80 13.83 -21.26
C GLU A 78 0.52 13.69 -22.10
N ASN A 79 0.68 13.87 -23.42
CA ASN A 79 -0.41 14.00 -24.36
C ASN A 79 -0.65 12.70 -25.14
N ILE A 80 -1.92 12.41 -25.40
CA ILE A 80 -2.33 11.21 -26.16
C ILE A 80 -1.75 11.23 -27.58
N PRO A 81 -1.82 12.33 -28.38
CA PRO A 81 -1.32 12.34 -29.75
C PRO A 81 0.12 11.83 -29.90
N GLU A 82 1.02 12.23 -29.00
CA GLU A 82 2.44 11.84 -29.04
C GLU A 82 2.63 10.37 -28.62
N ALA A 83 1.91 9.94 -27.58
CA ALA A 83 1.99 8.59 -27.06
C ALA A 83 1.53 7.53 -28.08
N VAL A 84 0.46 7.84 -28.83
CA VAL A 84 -0.19 6.87 -29.73
C VAL A 84 0.25 7.00 -31.19
N ALA A 85 1.08 8.01 -31.50
CA ALA A 85 1.60 8.21 -32.85
C ALA A 85 2.30 6.95 -33.38
N ASN A 86 1.80 6.41 -34.49
CA ASN A 86 2.31 5.20 -35.13
C ASN A 86 2.20 3.91 -34.29
N ALA A 87 1.47 3.90 -33.17
CA ALA A 87 1.27 2.71 -32.36
C ALA A 87 0.53 1.62 -33.15
N TRP A 88 0.86 0.35 -32.92
CA TRP A 88 0.12 -0.79 -33.49
C TRP A 88 -0.89 -1.39 -32.50
N LEU A 89 -0.65 -1.17 -31.21
CA LEU A 89 -1.50 -1.58 -30.09
C LEU A 89 -1.56 -0.43 -29.09
N VAL A 90 -2.77 -0.08 -28.66
CA VAL A 90 -3.00 0.81 -27.52
C VAL A 90 -3.74 0.03 -26.43
N ILE A 91 -3.27 0.09 -25.20
CA ILE A 91 -3.93 -0.50 -24.03
C ILE A 91 -4.34 0.62 -23.07
N GLU A 92 -5.65 0.81 -22.93
CA GLU A 92 -6.26 1.75 -22.00
C GLU A 92 -6.27 1.17 -20.58
N ALA A 93 -5.66 1.90 -19.64
CA ALA A 93 -5.60 1.62 -18.21
C ALA A 93 -5.76 2.92 -17.39
N VAL A 94 -6.67 3.79 -17.82
CA VAL A 94 -7.07 5.03 -17.14
C VAL A 94 -8.08 4.73 -16.02
N PRO A 95 -8.36 5.69 -15.10
CA PRO A 95 -9.29 5.50 -14.00
C PRO A 95 -10.66 4.95 -14.43
N GLU A 96 -11.30 4.20 -13.52
CA GLU A 96 -12.54 3.45 -13.78
C GLU A 96 -13.79 4.35 -13.80
N LYS A 97 -13.81 5.33 -14.71
CA LYS A 97 -14.92 6.27 -14.95
C LYS A 97 -15.40 6.11 -16.40
N ILE A 98 -16.63 5.66 -16.60
CA ILE A 98 -17.14 5.31 -17.94
C ILE A 98 -17.04 6.48 -18.95
N GLN A 99 -17.42 7.70 -18.56
CA GLN A 99 -17.35 8.85 -19.46
C GLN A 99 -15.90 9.14 -19.91
N LEU A 100 -14.94 9.04 -19.00
CA LEU A 100 -13.52 9.22 -19.32
C LEU A 100 -13.04 8.18 -20.33
N LYS A 101 -13.48 6.92 -20.20
CA LYS A 101 -13.13 5.85 -21.15
C LYS A 101 -13.78 6.08 -22.51
N ILE A 102 -15.06 6.46 -22.56
CA ILE A 102 -15.76 6.82 -23.80
C ILE A 102 -15.01 7.93 -24.55
N ASP A 103 -14.65 9.00 -23.83
CA ASP A 103 -13.94 10.13 -24.43
C ASP A 103 -12.53 9.73 -24.88
N THR A 104 -11.84 8.89 -24.11
CA THR A 104 -10.53 8.33 -24.49
C THR A 104 -10.61 7.51 -25.77
N PHE A 105 -11.59 6.61 -25.90
CA PHE A 105 -11.74 5.78 -27.11
C PHE A 105 -12.14 6.59 -28.34
N ALA A 106 -12.92 7.66 -28.17
CA ALA A 106 -13.21 8.61 -29.26
C ALA A 106 -11.95 9.31 -29.77
N GLU A 107 -11.09 9.75 -28.85
CA GLU A 107 -9.80 10.37 -29.19
C GLU A 107 -8.86 9.37 -29.87
N LEU A 108 -8.82 8.13 -29.39
CA LEU A 108 -8.02 7.06 -29.99
C LEU A 108 -8.45 6.72 -31.42
N ASP A 109 -9.76 6.71 -31.70
CA ASP A 109 -10.26 6.48 -33.05
C ASP A 109 -9.71 7.51 -34.05
N ALA A 110 -9.68 8.78 -33.63
CA ALA A 110 -9.22 9.90 -34.43
C ALA A 110 -7.69 9.96 -34.62
N LEU A 111 -6.91 9.54 -33.61
CA LEU A 111 -5.47 9.78 -33.56
C LEU A 111 -4.60 8.57 -33.92
N THR A 112 -5.11 7.35 -33.78
CA THR A 112 -4.31 6.14 -34.00
C THR A 112 -4.32 5.69 -35.47
N PRO A 113 -3.26 5.02 -35.95
CA PRO A 113 -3.24 4.42 -37.28
C PRO A 113 -4.47 3.55 -37.55
N ALA A 114 -4.91 3.50 -38.81
CA ALA A 114 -6.12 2.76 -39.21
C ALA A 114 -6.03 1.24 -39.01
N ASP A 115 -4.83 0.68 -38.86
CA ASP A 115 -4.60 -0.74 -38.54
C ASP A 115 -4.28 -0.98 -37.05
N CYS A 116 -4.34 0.05 -36.20
CA CYS A 116 -4.05 -0.06 -34.78
C CYS A 116 -5.18 -0.78 -34.02
N ILE A 117 -4.80 -1.74 -33.19
CA ILE A 117 -5.71 -2.43 -32.27
C ILE A 117 -5.84 -1.59 -31.00
N LEU A 118 -7.07 -1.37 -30.53
CA LEU A 118 -7.34 -0.66 -29.27
C LEU A 118 -7.89 -1.64 -28.25
N ALA A 119 -7.30 -1.66 -27.06
CA ALA A 119 -7.68 -2.57 -26.00
C ALA A 119 -7.96 -1.81 -24.70
N SER A 120 -8.91 -2.29 -23.89
CA SER A 120 -9.11 -1.80 -22.51
C SER A 120 -8.77 -2.86 -21.47
N ASN A 121 -8.05 -2.46 -20.43
CA ASN A 121 -7.76 -3.28 -19.24
C ASN A 121 -8.90 -3.26 -18.20
N SER A 122 -10.00 -2.55 -18.45
CA SER A 122 -11.13 -2.45 -17.52
C SER A 122 -11.64 -3.84 -17.11
N SER A 123 -11.79 -4.02 -15.80
CA SER A 123 -12.39 -5.22 -15.19
C SER A 123 -13.91 -5.12 -15.10
N SER A 124 -14.44 -3.89 -15.12
CA SER A 124 -15.83 -3.59 -14.77
C SER A 124 -16.69 -3.27 -15.99
N TYR A 125 -16.12 -2.63 -17.01
CA TYR A 125 -16.84 -2.21 -18.21
C TYR A 125 -16.40 -3.02 -19.42
N LYS A 126 -17.38 -3.47 -20.21
CA LYS A 126 -17.14 -4.07 -21.51
C LYS A 126 -16.69 -2.98 -22.47
N SER A 127 -15.78 -3.30 -23.38
CA SER A 127 -15.33 -2.33 -24.38
C SER A 127 -16.47 -1.86 -25.29
N SER A 128 -17.55 -2.64 -25.47
CA SER A 128 -18.77 -2.21 -26.15
C SER A 128 -19.45 -0.99 -25.51
N GLU A 129 -19.27 -0.80 -24.20
CA GLU A 129 -19.80 0.35 -23.44
C GLU A 129 -18.94 1.60 -23.63
N MET A 130 -17.71 1.47 -24.15
CA MET A 130 -16.75 2.57 -24.31
C MET A 130 -16.73 3.15 -25.73
N ILE A 131 -17.42 2.51 -26.68
CA ILE A 131 -17.24 2.77 -28.13
C ILE A 131 -18.43 3.49 -28.76
N GLU A 132 -19.29 4.13 -27.98
CA GLU A 132 -20.46 4.84 -28.54
C GLU A 132 -20.07 5.96 -29.53
N LYS A 133 -18.94 6.65 -29.28
CA LYS A 133 -18.41 7.74 -30.10
C LYS A 133 -17.38 7.29 -31.16
N VAL A 134 -17.15 5.98 -31.28
CA VAL A 134 -16.15 5.40 -32.19
C VAL A 134 -16.76 5.04 -33.54
N SER A 135 -16.03 5.26 -34.63
CA SER A 135 -16.44 4.93 -36.00
C SER A 135 -16.67 3.43 -36.20
N ALA A 136 -17.63 3.08 -37.06
CA ALA A 136 -17.99 1.68 -37.31
C ALA A 136 -16.81 0.83 -37.81
N ALA A 137 -15.92 1.41 -38.62
CA ALA A 137 -14.73 0.72 -39.09
C ALA A 137 -13.78 0.37 -37.93
N ARG A 138 -13.56 1.31 -37.01
CA ARG A 138 -12.67 1.13 -35.86
C ARG A 138 -13.17 0.13 -34.85
N LYS A 139 -14.48 0.05 -34.59
CA LYS A 139 -15.07 -0.94 -33.66
C LYS A 139 -14.61 -2.37 -33.97
N THR A 140 -14.38 -2.68 -35.24
CA THR A 140 -13.88 -4.00 -35.67
C THR A 140 -12.47 -4.35 -35.18
N GLN A 141 -11.75 -3.39 -34.57
CA GLN A 141 -10.38 -3.49 -34.06
C GLN A 141 -10.28 -3.24 -32.54
N ILE A 142 -11.40 -3.25 -31.83
CA ILE A 142 -11.46 -3.00 -30.38
C ILE A 142 -11.73 -4.30 -29.62
N LEU A 143 -11.07 -4.49 -28.48
CA LEU A 143 -11.30 -5.60 -27.57
C LEU A 143 -11.07 -5.20 -26.10
N ASN A 144 -11.52 -6.00 -25.15
CA ASN A 144 -10.94 -5.97 -23.81
C ASN A 144 -9.66 -6.83 -23.77
N MET A 145 -8.66 -6.36 -23.02
CA MET A 145 -7.41 -7.06 -22.72
C MET A 145 -7.11 -6.91 -21.23
N HIS A 146 -7.70 -7.78 -20.42
CA HIS A 146 -7.75 -7.66 -18.96
C HIS A 146 -6.58 -8.40 -18.30
N TYR A 147 -5.77 -7.67 -17.54
CA TYR A 147 -4.63 -8.19 -16.77
C TYR A 147 -4.95 -8.24 -15.27
N TYR A 148 -4.39 -9.24 -14.60
CA TYR A 148 -4.67 -9.52 -13.18
C TYR A 148 -3.55 -9.12 -12.25
N MET A 149 -3.88 -8.63 -11.05
CA MET A 149 -2.96 -8.60 -9.90
C MET A 149 -2.90 -9.98 -9.21
N PRO A 150 -1.83 -10.34 -8.47
CA PRO A 150 -0.60 -9.58 -8.18
C PRO A 150 0.44 -9.63 -9.33
N PRO A 151 1.61 -8.94 -9.23
CA PRO A 151 2.56 -8.80 -10.32
C PRO A 151 3.07 -10.09 -10.98
N MET A 152 3.08 -11.19 -10.24
CA MET A 152 3.46 -12.52 -10.73
C MET A 152 2.41 -13.18 -11.62
N CYS A 153 1.15 -12.75 -11.57
CA CYS A 153 0.06 -13.31 -12.35
C CYS A 153 0.17 -12.88 -13.82
N MET A 154 0.71 -13.76 -14.67
CA MET A 154 0.90 -13.45 -16.10
C MET A 154 -0.36 -13.69 -16.95
N ILE A 155 -1.52 -13.93 -16.35
CA ILE A 155 -2.78 -14.17 -17.07
C ILE A 155 -3.27 -12.88 -17.73
N VAL A 156 -3.74 -13.02 -18.97
CA VAL A 156 -4.48 -11.97 -19.68
C VAL A 156 -5.73 -12.54 -20.34
N GLU A 157 -6.88 -11.89 -20.18
CA GLU A 157 -8.12 -12.27 -20.85
C GLU A 157 -8.42 -11.32 -22.02
N LEU A 158 -8.69 -11.90 -23.18
CA LEU A 158 -9.10 -11.20 -24.40
C LEU A 158 -10.59 -11.42 -24.60
N MET A 159 -11.35 -10.35 -24.82
CA MET A 159 -12.80 -10.46 -25.04
C MET A 159 -13.27 -9.52 -26.15
N THR A 160 -14.14 -10.03 -27.01
CA THR A 160 -14.78 -9.23 -28.08
C THR A 160 -15.74 -8.20 -27.49
N ASP A 161 -15.92 -7.07 -28.18
CA ASP A 161 -16.96 -6.06 -27.94
C ASP A 161 -18.25 -6.33 -28.74
N GLY A 162 -18.36 -7.50 -29.40
CA GLY A 162 -19.45 -7.85 -30.30
C GLY A 162 -19.26 -7.39 -31.76
N PHE A 163 -18.39 -6.41 -32.00
CA PHE A 163 -18.00 -5.90 -33.33
C PHE A 163 -16.59 -6.35 -33.75
N THR A 164 -15.73 -6.74 -32.80
CA THR A 164 -14.33 -7.15 -33.02
C THR A 164 -14.24 -8.22 -34.11
N THR A 165 -13.31 -8.01 -35.05
CA THR A 165 -13.03 -9.04 -36.06
C THR A 165 -12.40 -10.27 -35.41
N GLN A 166 -12.94 -11.46 -35.69
CA GLN A 166 -12.49 -12.72 -35.07
C GLN A 166 -11.01 -13.03 -35.33
N ASP A 167 -10.46 -12.63 -36.46
CA ASP A 167 -9.06 -12.87 -36.84
C ASP A 167 -8.06 -12.11 -35.95
N ILE A 168 -8.51 -11.11 -35.18
CA ILE A 168 -7.67 -10.41 -34.19
C ILE A 168 -7.26 -11.34 -33.05
N PHE A 169 -8.12 -12.27 -32.62
CA PHE A 169 -7.85 -13.09 -31.43
C PHE A 169 -6.66 -14.04 -31.62
N PRO A 170 -6.55 -14.83 -32.70
CA PRO A 170 -5.35 -15.63 -32.96
C PRO A 170 -4.09 -14.75 -33.01
N PHE A 171 -4.17 -13.58 -33.64
CA PHE A 171 -3.05 -12.65 -33.68
C PHE A 171 -2.65 -12.18 -32.27
N MET A 172 -3.59 -11.68 -31.48
CA MET A 172 -3.34 -11.15 -30.14
C MET A 172 -2.93 -12.24 -29.14
N VAL A 173 -3.43 -13.48 -29.25
CA VAL A 173 -2.95 -14.62 -28.47
C VAL A 173 -1.45 -14.84 -28.70
N GLU A 174 -1.02 -14.85 -29.96
CA GLU A 174 0.40 -15.06 -30.28
C GLU A 174 1.27 -13.87 -29.84
N ARG A 175 0.82 -12.62 -30.03
CA ARG A 175 1.55 -11.44 -29.52
C ARG A 175 1.63 -11.40 -27.99
N SER A 176 0.58 -11.83 -27.30
CA SER A 176 0.54 -11.89 -25.83
C SER A 176 1.52 -12.94 -25.28
N LYS A 177 1.61 -14.12 -25.93
CA LYS A 177 2.59 -15.15 -25.57
C LYS A 177 4.03 -14.68 -25.76
N GLU A 178 4.31 -13.86 -26.78
CA GLU A 178 5.64 -13.29 -26.97
C GLU A 178 6.06 -12.42 -25.78
N ALA A 179 5.12 -11.73 -25.13
CA ALA A 179 5.30 -10.98 -23.89
C ALA A 179 5.24 -11.86 -22.62
N ALA A 180 5.37 -13.18 -22.78
CA ALA A 180 5.32 -14.19 -21.70
C ALA A 180 4.04 -14.16 -20.84
N THR A 181 2.94 -13.62 -21.39
CA THR A 181 1.62 -13.72 -20.76
C THR A 181 0.93 -15.04 -21.12
N LEU A 182 -0.10 -15.40 -20.35
CA LEU A 182 -0.95 -16.57 -20.54
C LEU A 182 -2.33 -16.09 -21.05
N PRO A 183 -2.55 -15.99 -22.37
CA PRO A 183 -3.78 -15.43 -22.92
C PRO A 183 -4.94 -16.43 -22.97
N PHE A 184 -6.12 -15.97 -22.58
CA PHE A 184 -7.38 -16.73 -22.68
C PHE A 184 -8.45 -15.90 -23.39
N VAL A 185 -9.26 -16.52 -24.25
CA VAL A 185 -10.19 -15.79 -25.16
C VAL A 185 -11.66 -16.04 -24.81
N ALA A 186 -12.34 -15.00 -24.36
CA ALA A 186 -13.79 -14.93 -24.28
C ALA A 186 -14.36 -14.61 -25.66
N ARG A 187 -14.89 -15.66 -26.33
CA ARG A 187 -15.40 -15.58 -27.71
C ARG A 187 -16.68 -14.77 -27.88
N LYS A 188 -17.30 -14.39 -26.77
CA LYS A 188 -18.49 -13.55 -26.68
C LYS A 188 -18.31 -12.60 -25.50
N GLU A 189 -19.02 -11.49 -25.55
CA GLU A 189 -19.14 -10.61 -24.39
C GLU A 189 -19.65 -11.38 -23.18
N SER A 190 -18.97 -11.18 -22.06
CA SER A 190 -19.24 -11.89 -20.82
C SER A 190 -18.92 -10.97 -19.66
N THR A 191 -19.93 -10.68 -18.84
CA THR A 191 -19.73 -9.97 -17.57
C THR A 191 -18.89 -10.84 -16.64
N GLY A 192 -17.73 -10.33 -16.22
CA GLY A 192 -16.70 -11.10 -15.51
C GLY A 192 -15.86 -12.01 -16.41
N PHE A 193 -15.80 -11.75 -17.72
CA PHE A 193 -14.92 -12.45 -18.66
C PHE A 193 -15.10 -13.99 -18.60
N ILE A 194 -14.00 -14.75 -18.50
CA ILE A 194 -14.03 -16.21 -18.30
C ILE A 194 -13.87 -16.51 -16.82
N PHE A 195 -12.76 -16.06 -16.21
CA PHE A 195 -12.40 -16.47 -14.85
C PHE A 195 -13.39 -15.95 -13.81
N ASN A 196 -13.72 -14.66 -13.80
CA ASN A 196 -14.66 -14.13 -12.79
C ASN A 196 -16.07 -14.73 -12.97
N ARG A 197 -16.45 -15.11 -14.19
CA ARG A 197 -17.70 -15.84 -14.46
C ARG A 197 -17.67 -17.29 -13.94
N LEU A 198 -16.58 -18.01 -14.15
CA LEU A 198 -16.38 -19.36 -13.59
C LEU A 198 -16.39 -19.30 -12.07
N TRP A 199 -15.64 -18.34 -11.52
CA TRP A 199 -15.58 -18.08 -10.10
C TRP A 199 -16.97 -17.76 -9.53
N ALA A 200 -17.75 -16.90 -10.17
CA ALA A 200 -19.13 -16.62 -9.76
C ALA A 200 -20.03 -17.88 -9.75
N ALA A 201 -19.80 -18.85 -10.64
CA ALA A 201 -20.54 -20.12 -10.62
C ALA A 201 -20.13 -21.01 -9.44
N ILE A 202 -18.83 -21.18 -9.22
CA ILE A 202 -18.29 -21.93 -8.07
C ILE A 202 -18.83 -21.32 -6.78
N LYS A 203 -18.65 -20.01 -6.63
CA LYS A 203 -19.10 -19.21 -5.50
C LYS A 203 -20.60 -19.40 -5.22
N ARG A 204 -21.44 -19.23 -6.25
CA ARG A 204 -22.90 -19.40 -6.13
C ARG A 204 -23.31 -20.80 -5.69
N GLU A 205 -22.69 -21.83 -6.25
CA GLU A 205 -23.00 -23.21 -5.89
C GLU A 205 -22.52 -23.55 -4.47
N THR A 206 -21.33 -23.07 -4.10
CA THR A 206 -20.83 -23.17 -2.72
C THR A 206 -21.81 -22.52 -1.74
N LEU A 207 -22.30 -21.31 -2.03
CA LEU A 207 -23.32 -20.65 -1.20
C LEU A 207 -24.62 -21.45 -1.12
N THR A 208 -25.04 -22.09 -2.22
CA THR A 208 -26.26 -22.88 -2.28
C THR A 208 -26.16 -24.15 -1.43
N ILE A 209 -25.02 -24.86 -1.49
CA ILE A 209 -24.71 -26.02 -0.63
C ILE A 209 -24.77 -25.62 0.85
N LEU A 210 -24.19 -24.47 1.19
CA LEU A 210 -24.21 -23.92 2.56
C LEU A 210 -25.63 -23.53 2.99
N ALA A 211 -26.40 -22.86 2.12
CA ALA A 211 -27.76 -22.41 2.40
C ALA A 211 -28.75 -23.56 2.61
N GLU A 212 -28.56 -24.67 1.89
CA GLU A 212 -29.35 -25.90 2.05
C GLU A 212 -28.91 -26.76 3.23
N GLY A 213 -27.80 -26.40 3.89
CA GLY A 213 -27.25 -27.16 5.02
C GLY A 213 -26.68 -28.52 4.62
N VAL A 214 -26.29 -28.70 3.35
CA VAL A 214 -25.75 -29.97 2.84
C VAL A 214 -24.35 -30.26 3.42
N SER A 215 -23.55 -29.23 3.68
CA SER A 215 -22.22 -29.34 4.30
C SER A 215 -21.79 -27.99 4.90
N VAL A 216 -20.60 -27.92 5.50
CA VAL A 216 -20.01 -26.75 6.15
C VAL A 216 -18.75 -26.26 5.40
N PRO A 217 -18.32 -25.00 5.59
CA PRO A 217 -17.18 -24.43 4.86
C PRO A 217 -15.89 -25.26 4.92
N GLU A 218 -15.57 -25.80 6.10
CA GLU A 218 -14.37 -26.61 6.34
C GLU A 218 -14.33 -27.88 5.48
N GLU A 219 -15.46 -28.55 5.34
CA GLU A 219 -15.58 -29.80 4.58
C GLU A 219 -15.53 -29.53 3.07
N ILE A 220 -16.20 -28.47 2.60
CA ILE A 220 -16.19 -28.06 1.19
C ILE A 220 -14.77 -27.74 0.73
N ASP A 221 -14.02 -26.94 1.50
CA ASP A 221 -12.65 -26.58 1.14
C ASP A 221 -11.67 -27.75 1.29
N SER A 222 -11.88 -28.64 2.27
CA SER A 222 -11.06 -29.85 2.43
C SER A 222 -11.26 -30.80 1.25
N LEU A 223 -12.51 -31.05 0.84
CA LEU A 223 -12.82 -31.82 -0.36
C LEU A 223 -12.21 -31.19 -1.61
N TRP A 224 -12.33 -29.87 -1.77
CA TRP A 224 -11.71 -29.15 -2.89
C TRP A 224 -10.18 -29.33 -2.92
N THR A 225 -9.54 -29.25 -1.76
CA THR A 225 -8.09 -29.41 -1.62
C THR A 225 -7.64 -30.81 -2.02
N GLU A 226 -8.27 -31.86 -1.47
CA GLU A 226 -7.93 -33.26 -1.74
C GLU A 226 -8.20 -33.65 -3.21
N MET A 227 -9.25 -33.10 -3.82
CA MET A 227 -9.64 -33.45 -5.19
C MET A 227 -8.89 -32.68 -6.28
N PHE A 228 -8.53 -31.42 -6.04
CA PHE A 228 -8.07 -30.53 -7.11
C PHE A 228 -6.70 -29.87 -6.87
N ILE A 229 -6.42 -29.35 -5.67
CA ILE A 229 -5.22 -28.51 -5.44
C ILE A 229 -4.69 -28.69 -4.02
N ASN A 230 -3.43 -29.14 -3.88
CA ASN A 230 -2.73 -29.09 -2.60
C ASN A 230 -2.02 -27.73 -2.44
N GLY A 231 -2.46 -26.89 -1.50
CA GLY A 231 -1.84 -25.58 -1.17
C GLY A 231 -2.31 -24.37 -1.97
N GLY A 232 -3.42 -24.46 -2.72
CA GLY A 232 -4.02 -23.35 -3.47
C GLY A 232 -5.20 -22.67 -2.75
N ALA A 233 -5.75 -21.61 -3.37
CA ALA A 233 -6.94 -20.92 -2.86
C ALA A 233 -8.19 -21.81 -2.94
N THR A 234 -8.96 -21.88 -1.85
CA THR A 234 -10.17 -22.71 -1.73
C THR A 234 -11.45 -21.86 -1.73
N PRO A 235 -12.60 -22.39 -2.18
CA PRO A 235 -13.81 -21.59 -2.41
C PRO A 235 -14.29 -20.76 -1.21
N CYS A 236 -14.42 -21.35 -0.02
CA CYS A 236 -14.90 -20.64 1.15
C CYS A 236 -13.87 -19.66 1.70
N LYS A 237 -12.60 -20.06 1.81
CA LYS A 237 -11.51 -19.15 2.24
C LYS A 237 -11.30 -17.98 1.28
N LEU A 238 -11.46 -18.19 -0.02
CA LEU A 238 -11.33 -17.11 -1.01
C LEU A 238 -12.50 -16.12 -0.92
N MET A 239 -13.73 -16.59 -0.63
CA MET A 239 -14.83 -15.68 -0.33
C MET A 239 -14.61 -14.90 0.97
N ASP A 240 -14.11 -15.55 2.02
CA ASP A 240 -13.76 -14.87 3.27
C ASP A 240 -12.62 -13.86 3.06
N SER A 241 -11.60 -14.19 2.26
CA SER A 241 -10.48 -13.28 1.99
C SER A 241 -10.89 -12.07 1.16
N VAL A 242 -11.87 -12.21 0.26
CA VAL A 242 -12.44 -11.08 -0.51
C VAL A 242 -13.37 -10.22 0.36
N GLY A 243 -14.06 -10.85 1.30
CA GLY A 243 -15.07 -10.24 2.15
C GLY A 243 -16.49 -10.59 1.70
N LEU A 244 -17.33 -11.07 2.63
CA LEU A 244 -18.66 -11.62 2.35
C LEU A 244 -19.67 -10.58 1.85
N ASP A 245 -19.53 -9.32 2.28
CA ASP A 245 -20.29 -8.17 1.79
C ASP A 245 -19.87 -7.78 0.37
N THR A 246 -18.58 -7.77 0.06
CA THR A 246 -18.09 -7.56 -1.31
C THR A 246 -18.56 -8.71 -2.21
N VAL A 247 -18.52 -9.94 -1.70
CA VAL A 247 -19.09 -11.12 -2.37
C VAL A 247 -20.59 -10.94 -2.61
N ALA A 248 -21.35 -10.49 -1.62
CA ALA A 248 -22.80 -10.26 -1.72
C ALA A 248 -23.12 -9.13 -2.70
N PHE A 249 -22.38 -8.02 -2.69
CA PHE A 249 -22.51 -6.92 -3.64
C PHE A 249 -22.28 -7.38 -5.08
N ILE A 250 -21.16 -8.07 -5.34
CA ILE A 250 -20.86 -8.62 -6.66
C ILE A 250 -21.93 -9.64 -7.08
N GLU A 251 -22.36 -10.51 -6.16
CA GLU A 251 -23.39 -11.51 -6.46
C GLU A 251 -24.76 -10.88 -6.72
N SER A 252 -25.13 -9.79 -6.03
CA SER A 252 -26.36 -9.03 -6.26
C SER A 252 -26.44 -8.51 -7.70
N HIS A 253 -25.31 -8.04 -8.23
CA HIS A 253 -25.21 -7.59 -9.61
C HIS A 253 -25.45 -8.77 -10.57
N TYR A 254 -24.81 -9.92 -10.33
CA TYR A 254 -25.01 -11.12 -11.15
C TYR A 254 -26.43 -11.68 -11.07
N VAL A 255 -27.05 -11.64 -9.89
CA VAL A 255 -28.43 -12.06 -9.66
C VAL A 255 -29.39 -11.21 -10.49
N ALA A 256 -29.25 -9.89 -10.42
CA ALA A 256 -30.07 -8.95 -11.17
C ALA A 256 -29.85 -9.09 -12.69
N GLU A 257 -28.59 -9.17 -13.13
CA GLU A 257 -28.24 -9.28 -14.55
C GLU A 257 -28.77 -10.59 -15.17
N ARG A 258 -28.73 -11.70 -14.42
CA ARG A 258 -29.01 -13.04 -14.95
C ARG A 258 -30.40 -13.58 -14.58
N GLY A 259 -31.21 -12.81 -13.85
CA GLY A 259 -32.53 -13.25 -13.38
C GLY A 259 -32.47 -14.48 -12.47
N LEU A 260 -31.44 -14.57 -11.63
CA LEU A 260 -31.28 -15.67 -10.68
C LEU A 260 -32.06 -15.39 -9.39
N SER A 261 -32.22 -16.39 -8.52
CA SER A 261 -32.79 -16.17 -7.18
C SER A 261 -31.71 -15.70 -6.19
N PRO A 262 -31.94 -14.60 -5.43
CA PRO A 262 -31.03 -14.18 -4.36
C PRO A 262 -31.13 -15.05 -3.10
N GLU A 263 -32.21 -15.83 -2.95
CA GLU A 263 -32.62 -16.48 -1.70
C GLU A 263 -31.49 -17.30 -1.03
N LYS A 264 -30.78 -18.11 -1.84
CA LYS A 264 -29.73 -19.02 -1.36
C LYS A 264 -28.31 -18.42 -1.46
N THR A 265 -28.19 -17.17 -1.85
CA THR A 265 -26.90 -16.51 -2.13
C THR A 265 -26.79 -15.20 -1.36
N VAL A 266 -27.28 -14.11 -1.94
CA VAL A 266 -27.25 -12.76 -1.36
C VAL A 266 -28.07 -12.72 -0.07
N ASP A 267 -29.31 -13.23 -0.08
CA ASP A 267 -30.18 -13.18 1.10
C ASP A 267 -29.68 -14.13 2.19
N PHE A 268 -29.14 -15.29 1.80
CA PHE A 268 -28.47 -16.20 2.72
C PHE A 268 -27.28 -15.55 3.41
N LEU A 269 -26.38 -14.92 2.64
CA LEU A 269 -25.24 -14.18 3.17
C LEU A 269 -25.70 -13.04 4.08
N GLN A 270 -26.66 -12.25 3.62
CA GLN A 270 -27.21 -11.12 4.38
C GLN A 270 -27.73 -11.60 5.74
N LYS A 271 -28.66 -12.55 5.72
CA LYS A 271 -29.34 -13.03 6.92
C LYS A 271 -28.40 -13.75 7.88
N ASN A 272 -27.49 -14.60 7.39
CA ASN A 272 -26.71 -15.51 8.24
C ASN A 272 -25.33 -14.96 8.61
N TYR A 273 -24.81 -13.98 7.87
CA TYR A 273 -23.47 -13.44 8.06
C TYR A 273 -23.47 -11.92 8.19
N LEU A 274 -23.96 -11.18 7.18
CA LEU A 274 -23.79 -9.72 7.13
C LEU A 274 -24.59 -8.98 8.20
N ASP A 275 -25.86 -9.37 8.44
CA ASP A 275 -26.71 -8.83 9.52
C ASP A 275 -26.10 -9.07 10.92
N HIS A 276 -25.23 -10.08 11.01
CA HIS A 276 -24.52 -10.44 12.23
C HIS A 276 -23.11 -9.81 12.31
N GLY A 277 -22.71 -9.04 11.29
CA GLY A 277 -21.41 -8.39 11.16
C GLY A 277 -20.27 -9.35 10.85
N LYS A 278 -20.56 -10.52 10.26
CA LYS A 278 -19.57 -11.49 9.76
C LYS A 278 -19.27 -11.20 8.29
N LEU A 279 -18.20 -10.46 8.04
CA LEU A 279 -17.81 -9.99 6.71
C LEU A 279 -16.64 -10.80 6.11
N GLY A 280 -16.24 -11.93 6.70
CA GLY A 280 -15.06 -12.68 6.25
C GLY A 280 -13.77 -12.24 6.98
N ALA A 281 -12.63 -12.44 6.33
CA ALA A 281 -11.29 -12.22 6.89
C ALA A 281 -11.03 -10.76 7.29
N LYS A 282 -11.73 -9.81 6.67
CA LYS A 282 -11.63 -8.38 6.98
C LYS A 282 -12.35 -7.93 8.25
N CYS A 283 -13.00 -8.84 8.97
CA CYS A 283 -13.67 -8.52 10.23
C CYS A 283 -13.37 -9.53 11.35
N ALA A 284 -13.37 -9.06 12.59
CA ALA A 284 -13.03 -9.88 13.76
C ALA A 284 -14.03 -11.02 14.04
N LYS A 285 -15.27 -10.93 13.54
CA LYS A 285 -16.29 -11.97 13.67
C LYS A 285 -16.13 -13.11 12.65
N GLY A 286 -15.14 -13.02 11.76
CA GLY A 286 -14.90 -13.96 10.67
C GLY A 286 -15.99 -13.91 9.61
N GLY A 287 -16.11 -14.99 8.85
CA GLY A 287 -17.15 -15.19 7.85
C GLY A 287 -17.65 -16.62 7.89
N PHE A 288 -17.40 -17.34 6.80
CA PHE A 288 -17.59 -18.79 6.76
C PHE A 288 -16.74 -19.50 7.79
N TYR A 289 -15.49 -19.07 7.93
CA TYR A 289 -14.61 -19.53 8.98
C TYR A 289 -14.66 -18.57 10.16
N PRO A 290 -14.49 -19.07 11.40
CA PRO A 290 -14.12 -18.23 12.53
C PRO A 290 -12.85 -17.44 12.19
N SER A 291 -12.69 -16.25 12.76
CA SER A 291 -11.40 -15.54 12.68
C SER A 291 -10.32 -16.49 13.21
N SER A 292 -9.32 -16.77 12.37
CA SER A 292 -8.59 -18.04 12.45
C SER A 292 -7.82 -18.23 13.76
N GLU A 293 -8.35 -19.05 14.66
CA GLU A 293 -7.57 -19.85 15.60
C GLU A 293 -6.60 -20.73 14.79
N VAL A 294 -5.29 -20.66 15.06
CA VAL A 294 -4.32 -21.63 14.51
C VAL A 294 -3.79 -22.46 15.66
N LYS A 295 -3.91 -23.78 15.51
CA LYS A 295 -3.31 -24.76 16.40
C LYS A 295 -1.81 -24.87 16.16
N PRO A 296 -1.03 -25.17 17.22
CA PRO A 296 0.42 -25.06 17.22
C PRO A 296 1.07 -26.32 16.64
N THR A 297 2.12 -26.12 15.85
CA THR A 297 3.12 -27.15 15.55
C THR A 297 4.39 -26.87 16.35
N THR A 298 4.96 -27.93 16.91
CA THR A 298 5.94 -27.93 18.00
C THR A 298 7.40 -27.89 17.54
N THR A 299 8.26 -27.50 18.49
CA THR A 299 9.74 -27.61 18.59
C THR A 299 10.54 -26.51 17.90
N ASN A 300 11.52 -25.81 18.49
CA ASN A 300 12.37 -26.02 19.68
C ASN A 300 12.73 -24.68 20.38
N ALA A 301 13.15 -24.78 21.64
CA ALA A 301 13.54 -23.68 22.52
C ALA A 301 14.77 -22.88 22.04
N HIS A 302 14.70 -21.54 22.07
CA HIS A 302 15.57 -20.63 22.87
C HIS A 302 15.31 -19.15 22.50
N LEU A 303 15.24 -18.30 23.55
CA LEU A 303 14.95 -16.85 23.59
C LEU A 303 13.50 -16.48 23.20
N SER A 304 12.71 -16.03 24.18
CA SER A 304 11.31 -15.64 23.96
C SER A 304 11.25 -14.39 23.07
N GLU A 305 10.88 -14.55 21.81
CA GLU A 305 10.61 -13.42 20.91
C GLU A 305 9.51 -12.52 21.51
N PRO A 306 9.68 -11.19 21.49
CA PRO A 306 8.73 -10.26 22.10
C PRO A 306 7.38 -10.29 21.37
N LYS A 307 6.31 -9.93 22.08
CA LYS A 307 5.02 -9.71 21.42
C LYS A 307 5.03 -8.32 20.79
N ILE A 308 4.44 -8.18 19.61
CA ILE A 308 4.43 -6.90 18.89
C ILE A 308 3.16 -6.16 19.28
N VAL A 309 3.26 -4.85 19.51
CA VAL A 309 2.12 -3.94 19.58
C VAL A 309 2.19 -3.02 18.39
N VAL A 310 1.11 -2.90 17.61
CA VAL A 310 1.07 -2.06 16.42
C VAL A 310 -0.20 -1.22 16.42
N LEU A 311 -0.11 -0.04 15.84
CA LEU A 311 -1.24 0.84 15.58
C LEU A 311 -1.80 0.55 14.20
N ASP A 312 -3.11 0.34 14.11
CA ASP A 312 -3.85 0.42 12.86
C ASP A 312 -4.55 1.76 12.81
N VAL A 313 -4.21 2.59 11.82
CA VAL A 313 -4.75 3.94 11.70
C VAL A 313 -6.20 3.95 11.21
N GLY A 314 -6.70 2.83 10.67
CA GLY A 314 -8.09 2.70 10.19
C GLY A 314 -8.32 3.27 8.79
N LEU A 315 -7.25 3.67 8.08
CA LEU A 315 -7.33 4.24 6.73
C LEU A 315 -7.69 3.22 5.64
N ALA A 316 -7.47 1.94 5.90
CA ALA A 316 -7.75 0.85 4.95
C ALA A 316 -9.14 0.21 5.15
N ALA A 317 -9.95 0.76 6.08
CA ALA A 317 -11.33 0.32 6.29
C ALA A 317 -12.23 0.71 5.10
N ASP A 318 -13.21 -0.15 4.77
CA ASP A 318 -14.16 0.08 3.66
C ASP A 318 -14.96 1.39 3.81
N VAL A 319 -15.27 1.75 5.06
CA VAL A 319 -15.86 3.06 5.41
C VAL A 319 -14.83 3.78 6.26
N LEU A 320 -14.28 4.86 5.70
CA LEU A 320 -13.32 5.69 6.40
C LEU A 320 -14.02 6.40 7.58
N ASP A 321 -13.70 5.98 8.80
CA ASP A 321 -14.05 6.69 10.03
C ASP A 321 -12.78 7.26 10.67
N ILE A 322 -12.49 8.51 10.36
CA ILE A 322 -11.33 9.21 10.92
C ILE A 322 -11.44 9.49 12.43
N SER A 323 -12.65 9.43 12.99
CA SER A 323 -12.87 9.79 14.40
C SER A 323 -12.73 8.60 15.34
N SER A 324 -13.03 7.38 14.87
CA SER A 324 -13.00 6.18 15.70
C SER A 324 -12.63 4.88 14.97
N GLY A 325 -12.09 4.96 13.75
CA GLY A 325 -11.69 3.78 12.98
C GLY A 325 -10.39 3.12 13.44
N GLY A 326 -9.55 3.81 14.23
CA GLY A 326 -8.23 3.34 14.61
C GLY A 326 -8.22 2.34 15.77
N GLN A 327 -7.21 1.49 15.82
CA GLN A 327 -7.04 0.45 16.83
C GLN A 327 -5.58 0.29 17.29
N ILE A 328 -5.38 -0.17 18.52
CA ILE A 328 -4.11 -0.67 19.03
C ILE A 328 -4.19 -2.19 19.13
N LEU A 329 -3.30 -2.89 18.43
CA LEU A 329 -3.33 -4.33 18.27
C LEU A 329 -2.10 -4.97 18.90
N GLN A 330 -2.29 -6.09 19.59
CA GLN A 330 -1.21 -6.99 19.97
C GLN A 330 -1.12 -8.12 18.95
N ILE A 331 0.06 -8.32 18.38
CA ILE A 331 0.37 -9.35 17.39
C ILE A 331 1.33 -10.38 18.02
N GLY A 332 0.96 -11.64 17.84
CA GLY A 332 1.70 -12.80 18.32
C GLY A 332 2.91 -13.15 17.47
N GLN A 333 3.73 -14.06 17.98
CA GLN A 333 4.88 -14.63 17.26
C GLN A 333 4.49 -15.37 15.97
N ASP A 334 3.26 -15.88 15.90
CA ASP A 334 2.68 -16.51 14.71
C ASP A 334 2.22 -15.50 13.66
N GLY A 335 2.45 -14.21 13.89
CA GLY A 335 2.00 -13.14 13.01
C GLY A 335 0.51 -12.88 13.08
N LYS A 336 -0.22 -13.41 14.07
CA LYS A 336 -1.66 -13.22 14.18
C LYS A 336 -2.01 -12.20 15.24
N ILE A 337 -3.07 -11.45 14.98
CA ILE A 337 -3.64 -10.52 15.95
C ILE A 337 -4.15 -11.34 17.13
N GLN A 338 -3.54 -11.16 18.29
CA GLN A 338 -3.89 -11.85 19.52
C GLN A 338 -4.97 -11.10 20.29
N LYS A 339 -4.90 -9.76 20.30
CA LYS A 339 -5.79 -8.92 21.10
C LYS A 339 -5.90 -7.54 20.48
N VAL A 340 -7.11 -6.97 20.48
CA VAL A 340 -7.30 -5.52 20.35
C VAL A 340 -7.15 -4.94 21.75
N LEU A 341 -6.09 -4.17 21.98
CA LEU A 341 -5.81 -3.57 23.29
C LEU A 341 -6.70 -2.34 23.51
N VAL A 342 -6.82 -1.50 22.49
CA VAL A 342 -7.68 -0.32 22.50
C VAL A 342 -8.39 -0.24 21.16
N ASP A 343 -9.70 -0.04 21.19
CA ASP A 343 -10.52 0.21 20.00
C ASP A 343 -10.98 1.67 19.97
N LYS A 344 -11.54 2.10 18.83
CA LYS A 344 -12.18 3.41 18.68
C LYS A 344 -11.29 4.61 18.94
N THR A 345 -10.10 4.58 18.33
CA THR A 345 -9.13 5.69 18.42
C THR A 345 -9.19 6.57 17.18
N SER A 346 -8.99 7.87 17.36
CA SER A 346 -8.98 8.85 16.27
C SER A 346 -7.60 8.86 15.60
N MET A 347 -7.47 8.06 14.54
CA MET A 347 -6.30 8.04 13.65
C MET A 347 -4.95 7.94 14.41
N PRO A 348 -4.68 6.83 15.12
CA PRO A 348 -3.45 6.65 15.88
C PRO A 348 -2.21 6.57 14.98
N ASP A 349 -1.10 7.18 15.39
CA ASP A 349 0.12 7.28 14.57
C ASP A 349 1.39 6.80 15.28
N GLY A 350 1.81 7.44 16.37
CA GLY A 350 3.00 7.06 17.15
C GLY A 350 2.65 6.26 18.40
N ILE A 351 3.47 5.27 18.78
CA ILE A 351 3.31 4.50 20.03
C ILE A 351 4.66 4.21 20.68
N TYR A 352 4.69 4.19 22.02
CA TYR A 352 5.81 3.66 22.80
C TYR A 352 5.31 2.79 23.95
N ILE A 353 5.99 1.66 24.17
CA ILE A 353 5.69 0.69 25.24
C ILE A 353 6.72 0.84 26.35
N ASP A 354 6.29 1.34 27.50
CA ASP A 354 7.05 1.39 28.74
C ASP A 354 6.79 0.13 29.59
N ARG A 355 7.64 -0.88 29.37
CA ARG A 355 7.49 -2.19 30.04
C ARG A 355 7.72 -2.15 31.55
N GLU A 356 8.63 -1.31 32.04
CA GLU A 356 8.94 -1.30 33.49
C GLU A 356 7.83 -0.66 34.30
N ASN A 357 7.21 0.41 33.77
CA ASN A 357 6.05 1.04 34.41
C ASN A 357 4.71 0.40 34.01
N GLY A 358 4.74 -0.60 33.12
CA GLY A 358 3.55 -1.31 32.66
C GLY A 358 2.59 -0.42 31.87
N ARG A 359 3.09 0.62 31.20
CA ARG A 359 2.27 1.58 30.43
C ARG A 359 2.62 1.62 28.96
N MET A 360 1.66 2.07 28.17
CA MET A 360 1.88 2.49 26.78
C MET A 360 1.39 3.92 26.60
N PHE A 361 2.02 4.62 25.65
CA PHE A 361 1.65 5.97 25.24
C PHE A 361 1.45 5.98 23.73
N TRP A 362 0.43 6.66 23.23
CA TRP A 362 0.23 6.81 21.79
C TRP A 362 -0.33 8.18 21.42
N THR A 363 -0.06 8.61 20.18
CA THR A 363 -0.61 9.84 19.59
C THR A 363 -1.84 9.51 18.76
N CYS A 364 -2.79 10.43 18.73
CA CYS A 364 -3.97 10.42 17.87
C CYS A 364 -3.95 11.69 17.03
N MET A 365 -3.95 11.54 15.70
CA MET A 365 -3.82 12.65 14.77
C MET A 365 -4.99 13.63 14.81
N GLY A 366 -6.17 13.16 15.21
CA GLY A 366 -7.39 13.95 15.05
C GLY A 366 -7.84 14.04 13.60
N VAL A 367 -8.69 15.02 13.30
CA VAL A 367 -9.15 15.31 11.95
C VAL A 367 -8.07 16.09 11.23
N MET A 368 -7.66 15.62 10.04
CA MET A 368 -6.56 16.22 9.29
C MET A 368 -6.76 17.73 9.07
N GLY A 369 -5.89 18.53 9.68
CA GLY A 369 -5.86 19.98 9.53
C GLY A 369 -6.64 20.76 10.59
N ASP A 370 -7.46 20.08 11.40
CA ASP A 370 -8.11 20.63 12.58
C ASP A 370 -7.16 20.58 13.77
N ASN A 371 -7.33 21.50 14.72
CA ASN A 371 -6.54 21.51 15.94
C ASN A 371 -7.25 20.66 17.00
N ASP A 372 -7.24 19.35 16.84
CA ASP A 372 -7.91 18.38 17.73
C ASP A 372 -7.06 17.14 18.06
N GLY A 373 -5.78 17.14 17.70
CA GLY A 373 -4.83 16.07 18.04
C GLY A 373 -4.60 15.90 19.54
N ALA A 374 -4.26 14.68 19.94
CA ALA A 374 -4.15 14.29 21.34
C ALA A 374 -3.06 13.23 21.59
N VAL A 375 -2.67 13.10 22.86
CA VAL A 375 -1.79 12.02 23.34
C VAL A 375 -2.49 11.30 24.49
N TYR A 376 -2.44 9.97 24.47
CA TYR A 376 -3.07 9.12 25.46
C TYR A 376 -2.08 8.15 26.09
N SER A 377 -2.45 7.63 27.25
CA SER A 377 -1.74 6.57 27.97
C SER A 377 -2.72 5.49 28.40
N ALA A 378 -2.26 4.26 28.53
CA ALA A 378 -3.00 3.15 29.11
C ALA A 378 -2.03 2.16 29.76
N ASN A 379 -2.54 1.25 30.57
CA ASN A 379 -1.80 0.04 30.92
C ASN A 379 -1.51 -0.76 29.63
N ILE A 380 -0.40 -1.51 29.61
CA ILE A 380 -0.01 -2.34 28.45
C ILE A 380 -1.05 -3.38 28.03
N ASP A 381 -2.03 -3.69 28.89
CA ASP A 381 -3.14 -4.59 28.59
C ASP A 381 -4.35 -3.89 27.94
N GLY A 382 -4.29 -2.58 27.76
CA GLY A 382 -5.35 -1.74 27.18
C GLY A 382 -6.27 -1.05 28.20
N THR A 383 -6.10 -1.31 29.50
CA THR A 383 -6.96 -0.74 30.56
C THR A 383 -6.46 0.62 31.06
N ASP A 384 -7.27 1.34 31.84
CA ASP A 384 -6.91 2.63 32.45
C ASP A 384 -6.41 3.68 31.43
N ILE A 385 -7.21 3.89 30.38
CA ILE A 385 -6.95 4.90 29.37
C ILE A 385 -7.06 6.29 30.01
N ARG A 386 -6.01 7.11 29.83
CA ARG A 386 -5.91 8.48 30.32
C ARG A 386 -5.50 9.41 29.19
N THR A 387 -6.11 10.59 29.16
CA THR A 387 -5.63 11.69 28.33
C THR A 387 -4.36 12.26 28.95
N VAL A 388 -3.28 12.31 28.17
CA VAL A 388 -1.99 12.93 28.54
C VAL A 388 -1.97 14.36 28.00
N VAL A 389 -2.26 14.52 26.70
CA VAL A 389 -2.42 15.84 26.08
C VAL A 389 -3.82 15.92 25.49
N SER A 390 -4.59 16.91 25.96
CA SER A 390 -5.99 17.09 25.56
C SER A 390 -6.14 17.55 24.10
N PRO A 391 -7.18 17.06 23.39
CA PRO A 391 -7.53 17.53 22.05
C PRO A 391 -7.49 19.05 21.93
N GLY A 392 -6.77 19.55 20.92
CA GLY A 392 -6.63 20.97 20.58
C GLY A 392 -5.58 21.74 21.36
N SER A 393 -4.82 21.07 22.22
CA SER A 393 -3.54 21.60 22.72
C SER A 393 -2.42 21.51 21.67
N ILE A 394 -2.58 20.58 20.73
CA ILE A 394 -1.66 20.24 19.63
C ILE A 394 -2.49 19.86 18.41
N ASN A 395 -1.89 19.95 17.21
CA ASN A 395 -2.65 19.83 15.97
C ASN A 395 -2.73 18.40 15.44
N THR A 396 -1.65 17.89 14.85
CA THR A 396 -1.60 16.55 14.25
C THR A 396 -0.34 15.84 14.76
N PRO A 397 -0.39 15.29 16.00
CA PRO A 397 0.76 14.62 16.58
C PRO A 397 1.11 13.34 15.82
N LYS A 398 2.41 13.07 15.72
CA LYS A 398 3.00 11.98 14.93
C LYS A 398 3.76 11.02 15.83
N GLN A 399 4.94 10.56 15.42
CA GLN A 399 5.73 9.65 16.22
C GLN A 399 5.97 10.24 17.62
N LEU A 400 5.98 9.35 18.62
CA LEU A 400 6.39 9.68 19.99
C LEU A 400 7.46 8.71 20.48
N THR A 401 8.28 9.19 21.42
CA THR A 401 9.21 8.38 22.20
C THR A 401 9.25 8.88 23.65
N ILE A 402 9.95 8.18 24.53
CA ILE A 402 10.11 8.59 25.94
C ILE A 402 11.58 8.67 26.34
N ASP A 403 11.88 9.59 27.24
CA ASP A 403 13.03 9.52 28.12
C ASP A 403 12.53 9.06 29.49
N ARG A 404 12.92 7.84 29.85
CA ARG A 404 12.48 7.18 31.07
C ARG A 404 13.10 7.78 32.32
N GLU A 405 14.36 8.18 32.26
CA GLU A 405 15.07 8.68 33.45
C GLU A 405 14.53 10.04 33.89
N SER A 406 14.12 10.87 32.93
CA SER A 406 13.49 12.17 33.20
C SER A 406 11.97 12.14 33.22
N GLU A 407 11.35 10.96 33.00
CA GLU A 407 9.89 10.77 32.89
C GLU A 407 9.22 11.72 31.88
N LYS A 408 9.85 11.87 30.71
CA LYS A 408 9.40 12.77 29.64
C LYS A 408 8.94 12.02 28.39
N ILE A 409 7.83 12.46 27.80
CA ILE A 409 7.36 12.03 26.48
C ILE A 409 7.76 13.10 25.48
N TYR A 410 8.32 12.70 24.34
CA TYR A 410 8.64 13.57 23.21
C TYR A 410 7.80 13.17 22.00
N PHE A 411 7.25 14.14 21.27
CA PHE A 411 6.48 13.85 20.06
C PHE A 411 6.54 15.01 19.07
N SER A 412 6.43 14.68 17.79
CA SER A 412 6.34 15.67 16.71
C SER A 412 4.88 16.05 16.44
N ASP A 413 4.65 17.27 15.96
CA ASP A 413 3.35 17.77 15.50
C ASP A 413 3.49 18.28 14.06
N ARG A 414 2.85 17.58 13.12
CA ARG A 414 3.06 17.76 11.68
C ARG A 414 2.50 19.09 11.19
N GLU A 415 1.20 19.29 11.33
CA GLU A 415 0.52 20.53 10.94
C GLU A 415 0.72 21.66 11.97
N GLY A 416 1.10 21.33 13.21
CA GLY A 416 1.54 22.33 14.19
C GLY A 416 2.96 22.85 13.95
N LEU A 417 3.70 22.25 13.01
CA LEU A 417 5.06 22.62 12.60
C LEU A 417 6.07 22.60 13.77
N SER A 418 5.93 21.64 14.68
CA SER A 418 6.55 21.71 16.00
C SER A 418 7.04 20.35 16.54
N VAL A 419 7.91 20.39 17.54
CA VAL A 419 8.27 19.24 18.38
C VAL A 419 8.00 19.63 19.83
N PHE A 420 7.36 18.74 20.58
CA PHE A 420 6.96 18.95 21.97
C PHE A 420 7.55 17.91 22.91
N ARG A 421 7.55 18.27 24.20
CA ARG A 421 7.78 17.36 25.31
C ARG A 421 6.80 17.63 26.45
N CYS A 422 6.41 16.62 27.21
CA CYS A 422 5.69 16.77 28.48
C CYS A 422 6.10 15.69 29.49
N ASN A 423 5.68 15.81 30.74
CA ASN A 423 5.77 14.74 31.74
C ASN A 423 4.84 13.57 31.36
N PHE A 424 5.04 12.40 31.95
CA PHE A 424 4.19 11.22 31.71
C PHE A 424 2.70 11.43 32.02
N ASP A 425 2.38 12.38 32.91
CA ASP A 425 1.00 12.77 33.24
C ASP A 425 0.45 13.91 32.37
N GLY A 426 1.25 14.43 31.43
CA GLY A 426 0.89 15.52 30.53
C GLY A 426 1.22 16.92 31.03
N SER A 427 1.67 17.06 32.28
CA SER A 427 2.10 18.35 32.81
C SER A 427 3.40 18.83 32.13
N ASP A 428 3.70 20.13 32.28
CA ASP A 428 4.85 20.78 31.66
C ASP A 428 4.98 20.55 30.15
N LEU A 429 3.86 20.70 29.42
CA LEU A 429 3.87 20.68 27.96
C LEU A 429 4.72 21.84 27.41
N GLU A 430 5.89 21.47 26.90
CA GLU A 430 6.95 22.37 26.45
C GLU A 430 7.14 22.24 24.93
N LEU A 431 7.16 23.39 24.26
CA LEU A 431 7.53 23.48 22.85
C LEU A 431 9.06 23.48 22.75
N LEU A 432 9.63 22.50 22.04
CA LEU A 432 11.08 22.33 21.89
C LEU A 432 11.62 22.92 20.57
N ILE A 433 10.87 22.74 19.48
CA ILE A 433 11.19 23.23 18.14
C ILE A 433 9.94 23.85 17.53
N LYS A 434 10.08 25.00 16.86
CA LYS A 434 9.04 25.60 16.01
C LYS A 434 9.65 25.91 14.64
N THR A 435 9.11 25.30 13.59
CA THR A 435 9.71 25.33 12.23
C THR A 435 8.98 26.28 11.27
N GLY A 436 7.81 26.76 11.67
CA GLY A 436 6.99 27.73 10.95
C GLY A 436 5.77 28.16 11.75
N ASP A 437 4.98 29.05 11.17
CA ASP A 437 3.70 29.50 11.73
C ASP A 437 2.53 28.68 11.19
N SER A 438 1.82 27.96 12.07
CA SER A 438 0.69 27.09 11.69
C SER A 438 -0.54 27.87 11.22
N GLU A 439 -0.63 29.15 11.56
CA GLU A 439 -1.69 30.05 11.08
C GLU A 439 -1.37 30.66 9.71
N ASN A 440 -0.12 30.56 9.25
CA ASN A 440 0.29 31.01 7.93
C ASN A 440 0.07 29.89 6.89
N PRO A 441 -0.78 30.11 5.86
CA PRO A 441 -1.04 29.09 4.84
C PRO A 441 0.19 28.64 4.03
N GLU A 442 1.17 29.51 3.82
CA GLU A 442 2.42 29.16 3.11
C GLU A 442 3.25 28.18 3.93
N ASP A 443 3.38 28.46 5.23
CA ASP A 443 4.12 27.60 6.17
C ASP A 443 3.40 26.28 6.39
N LYS A 444 2.07 26.30 6.52
CA LYS A 444 1.23 25.10 6.64
C LYS A 444 1.35 24.21 5.41
N GLY A 445 1.45 24.80 4.21
CA GLY A 445 1.62 24.08 2.94
C GLY A 445 3.06 23.65 2.63
N ASP A 446 4.06 24.17 3.34
CA ASP A 446 5.46 23.77 3.15
C ASP A 446 5.76 22.46 3.89
N HIS A 447 5.64 21.34 3.17
CA HIS A 447 5.89 20.02 3.74
C HIS A 447 7.35 19.84 4.22
N THR A 448 8.28 20.73 3.85
CA THR A 448 9.64 20.70 4.40
C THR A 448 9.67 21.20 5.84
N LYS A 449 8.63 21.89 6.33
CA LYS A 449 8.50 22.32 7.72
C LYS A 449 7.87 21.24 8.63
N TRP A 450 7.17 20.27 8.05
CA TRP A 450 6.41 19.25 8.78
C TRP A 450 7.29 18.28 9.57
N CYS A 451 7.22 18.35 10.89
CA CYS A 451 7.88 17.42 11.82
C CYS A 451 7.10 16.10 11.90
N VAL A 452 7.79 14.95 11.85
CA VAL A 452 7.13 13.63 11.89
C VAL A 452 7.78 12.67 12.88
N GLY A 453 8.99 12.21 12.59
CA GLY A 453 9.72 11.28 13.44
C GLY A 453 10.43 11.98 14.58
N ILE A 454 10.66 11.26 15.67
CA ILE A 454 11.35 11.75 16.87
C ILE A 454 12.13 10.61 17.52
N ALA A 455 13.38 10.88 17.90
CA ALA A 455 14.18 10.01 18.75
C ALA A 455 14.92 10.86 19.79
N VAL A 456 15.16 10.30 20.98
CA VAL A 456 15.90 10.96 22.06
C VAL A 456 17.10 10.12 22.46
N ALA A 457 18.21 10.77 22.76
CA ALA A 457 19.45 10.15 23.21
C ALA A 457 19.99 10.91 24.44
N PRO A 458 19.47 10.62 25.65
CA PRO A 458 19.90 11.28 26.88
C PRO A 458 21.40 11.20 27.15
N LYS A 459 22.08 10.08 26.80
CA LYS A 459 23.54 9.95 26.99
C LYS A 459 24.35 10.92 26.14
N LEU A 460 23.82 11.28 24.98
CA LEU A 460 24.40 12.28 24.09
C LEU A 460 23.91 13.69 24.41
N GLY A 461 22.90 13.83 25.28
CA GLY A 461 22.22 15.10 25.54
C GLY A 461 21.47 15.64 24.33
N LYS A 462 21.06 14.77 23.39
CA LYS A 462 20.48 15.15 22.08
C LYS A 462 19.08 14.56 21.88
N PHE A 463 18.29 15.24 21.07
CA PHE A 463 17.13 14.65 20.41
C PHE A 463 17.20 14.94 18.90
N TYR A 464 16.50 14.12 18.13
CA TYR A 464 16.53 14.07 16.68
C TYR A 464 15.11 14.04 16.14
N TRP A 465 14.85 14.73 15.04
CA TRP A 465 13.53 14.68 14.39
C TRP A 465 13.66 14.71 12.87
N THR A 466 12.64 14.17 12.21
CA THR A 466 12.53 14.27 10.75
C THR A 466 11.67 15.46 10.35
N GLN A 467 12.04 16.08 9.23
CA GLN A 467 11.12 16.87 8.44
C GLN A 467 10.90 16.17 7.10
N LYS A 468 9.68 15.69 6.85
CA LYS A 468 9.41 14.72 5.78
C LYS A 468 9.62 15.27 4.36
N GLY A 469 9.38 16.56 4.13
CA GLY A 469 9.35 17.13 2.79
C GLY A 469 8.09 16.71 1.98
N PRO A 470 7.95 17.21 0.74
CA PRO A 470 6.87 16.80 -0.16
C PRO A 470 6.91 15.29 -0.37
N SER A 471 5.74 14.67 -0.51
CA SER A 471 5.71 13.23 -0.72
C SER A 471 6.52 12.89 -1.95
N LYS A 472 7.48 11.97 -1.79
CA LYS A 472 8.35 11.50 -2.88
C LYS A 472 9.17 12.63 -3.53
N GLY A 473 9.41 13.70 -2.78
CA GLY A 473 10.01 14.95 -3.28
C GLY A 473 11.53 15.07 -3.13
N ASN A 474 12.20 14.12 -2.45
CA ASN A 474 13.64 14.18 -2.16
C ASN A 474 14.11 15.47 -1.47
N LYS A 475 13.25 16.02 -0.61
CA LYS A 475 13.54 17.22 0.21
C LYS A 475 13.44 16.93 1.71
N GLY A 476 13.39 15.66 2.08
CA GLY A 476 13.38 15.19 3.45
C GLY A 476 14.70 15.48 4.15
N ARG A 477 14.61 15.72 5.46
CA ARG A 477 15.75 16.08 6.30
C ARG A 477 15.65 15.43 7.68
N ILE A 478 16.80 15.21 8.30
CA ILE A 478 16.91 14.80 9.71
C ILE A 478 17.73 15.86 10.43
N PHE A 479 17.23 16.30 11.59
CA PHE A 479 17.87 17.31 12.42
C PHE A 479 18.20 16.76 13.80
N SER A 480 19.08 17.47 14.50
CA SER A 480 19.38 17.26 15.92
C SER A 480 19.44 18.59 16.67
N ALA A 481 19.14 18.57 17.96
CA ALA A 481 19.36 19.68 18.88
C ALA A 481 19.62 19.14 20.30
N ASN A 482 20.12 19.99 21.21
CA ASN A 482 20.34 19.57 22.60
C ASN A 482 19.00 19.39 23.33
N ILE A 483 18.89 18.40 24.21
CA ILE A 483 17.70 18.22 25.06
C ILE A 483 17.45 19.46 25.93
N ALA A 484 18.52 20.06 26.46
CA ALA A 484 18.45 21.33 27.13
C ALA A 484 18.46 22.47 26.10
N THR A 485 17.42 23.28 26.08
CA THR A 485 17.42 24.53 25.31
C THR A 485 18.54 25.44 25.82
N PRO A 486 19.40 25.99 24.95
CA PRO A 486 20.48 26.86 25.39
C PRO A 486 19.97 28.08 26.17
N ALA A 487 20.76 28.55 27.13
CA ALA A 487 20.35 29.61 28.05
C ALA A 487 19.96 30.89 27.29
N GLY A 488 18.76 31.41 27.59
CA GLY A 488 18.23 32.64 26.96
C GLY A 488 17.64 32.44 25.57
N GLN A 489 17.60 31.22 25.04
CA GLN A 489 16.99 30.89 23.75
C GLN A 489 15.61 30.24 23.94
N SER A 490 14.82 30.20 22.86
CA SER A 490 13.52 29.54 22.81
C SER A 490 13.44 28.53 21.66
N ALA A 491 12.33 27.80 21.55
CA ALA A 491 12.08 26.87 20.45
C ALA A 491 12.17 27.49 19.04
N GLN A 492 11.93 28.80 18.93
CA GLN A 492 12.01 29.56 17.67
C GLN A 492 13.41 30.10 17.39
N THR A 493 14.18 30.40 18.44
CA THR A 493 15.44 31.17 18.32
C THR A 493 16.67 30.35 18.64
N ARG A 494 16.50 29.07 19.01
CA ARG A 494 17.62 28.22 19.37
C ARG A 494 18.57 27.97 18.20
N ASP A 495 19.86 28.16 18.42
CA ASP A 495 20.90 28.13 17.39
C ASP A 495 21.68 26.81 17.33
N ASP A 496 21.36 25.88 18.24
CA ASP A 496 21.99 24.57 18.35
C ASP A 496 21.34 23.50 17.46
N ILE A 497 20.43 23.91 16.55
CA ILE A 497 19.80 23.04 15.55
C ILE A 497 20.82 22.71 14.45
N VAL A 498 21.06 21.42 14.24
CA VAL A 498 21.96 20.91 13.20
C VAL A 498 21.16 20.03 12.23
N CYS A 499 21.25 20.34 10.94
CA CYS A 499 20.76 19.44 9.88
C CYS A 499 21.79 18.35 9.65
N LEU A 500 21.50 17.12 10.10
CA LEU A 500 22.37 15.97 9.93
C LEU A 500 22.33 15.47 8.49
N LEU A 501 21.13 15.14 8.01
CA LEU A 501 20.92 14.62 6.66
C LEU A 501 19.93 15.49 5.92
N ASN A 502 20.14 15.64 4.61
CA ASN A 502 19.27 16.36 3.70
C ASN A 502 19.14 15.61 2.36
N GLY A 503 18.15 16.01 1.56
CA GLY A 503 17.91 15.37 0.27
C GLY A 503 17.36 13.95 0.39
N LEU A 504 16.81 13.58 1.55
CA LEU A 504 16.20 12.27 1.76
C LEU A 504 14.86 12.19 1.02
N PRO A 505 14.44 11.02 0.53
CA PRO A 505 13.20 10.88 -0.23
C PRO A 505 11.97 11.35 0.55
N GLU A 506 11.66 10.71 1.69
CA GLU A 506 10.60 11.10 2.63
C GLU A 506 10.81 10.39 3.99
N PRO A 507 11.71 10.87 4.87
CA PRO A 507 12.02 10.24 6.15
C PRO A 507 10.87 10.42 7.15
N ILE A 508 10.48 9.34 7.83
CA ILE A 508 9.32 9.28 8.71
C ILE A 508 9.75 9.03 10.15
N ASP A 509 9.74 7.79 10.63
CA ASP A 509 10.00 7.48 12.04
C ASP A 509 11.48 7.28 12.30
N LEU A 510 11.92 7.65 13.50
CA LEU A 510 13.29 7.50 13.99
C LEU A 510 13.34 6.50 15.15
N GLU A 511 14.43 5.78 15.27
CA GLU A 511 14.76 5.05 16.49
C GLU A 511 16.27 5.17 16.75
N MET A 512 16.65 5.42 18.01
CA MET A 512 18.05 5.54 18.43
C MET A 512 18.50 4.28 19.15
N ASP A 513 19.68 3.78 18.79
CA ASP A 513 20.45 2.86 19.60
C ASP A 513 21.63 3.60 20.26
N GLU A 514 21.48 3.95 21.53
CA GLU A 514 22.50 4.67 22.31
C GLU A 514 23.68 3.79 22.77
N GLU A 515 23.59 2.46 22.64
CA GLU A 515 24.76 1.61 22.92
C GLU A 515 25.77 1.68 21.78
N THR A 516 25.26 1.79 20.56
CA THR A 516 26.09 1.85 19.34
C THR A 516 26.16 3.24 18.73
N ASN A 517 25.46 4.24 19.28
CA ASN A 517 25.28 5.58 18.69
C ASN A 517 24.78 5.52 17.24
N THR A 518 23.84 4.63 16.96
CA THR A 518 23.29 4.46 15.61
C THR A 518 21.86 4.98 15.54
N LEU A 519 21.61 5.88 14.59
CA LEU A 519 20.28 6.38 14.30
C LEU A 519 19.68 5.62 13.11
N TYR A 520 18.48 5.07 13.30
CA TYR A 520 17.71 4.35 12.29
C TYR A 520 16.48 5.14 11.89
N TRP A 521 16.04 4.96 10.64
CA TRP A 521 14.77 5.54 10.19
C TRP A 521 14.10 4.77 9.06
N THR A 522 12.78 4.90 9.00
CA THR A 522 11.96 4.50 7.86
C THR A 522 11.82 5.66 6.88
N ASP A 523 11.79 5.34 5.59
CA ASP A 523 11.57 6.32 4.53
C ASP A 523 10.44 5.85 3.60
N ARG A 524 9.49 6.73 3.30
CA ARG A 524 8.29 6.48 2.47
C ARG A 524 8.42 6.92 1.02
N GLY A 525 9.53 7.55 0.65
CA GLY A 525 9.68 8.13 -0.68
C GLY A 525 9.77 7.06 -1.76
N GLU A 526 9.91 7.50 -3.00
CA GLU A 526 9.99 6.56 -4.13
C GLU A 526 11.29 5.75 -4.13
N MET A 527 11.19 4.56 -4.70
CA MET A 527 12.35 3.76 -5.08
C MET A 527 13.23 4.57 -6.08
N PRO A 528 14.56 4.40 -6.09
CA PRO A 528 15.32 3.31 -5.47
C PRO A 528 15.79 3.56 -4.03
N PHE A 529 15.49 4.71 -3.42
CA PHE A 529 16.05 5.12 -2.11
C PHE A 529 15.02 5.24 -0.99
N GLY A 530 13.75 5.50 -1.30
CA GLY A 530 12.67 5.42 -0.33
C GLY A 530 12.05 4.02 -0.25
N ASN A 531 10.94 3.90 0.49
CA ASN A 531 10.34 2.62 0.87
C ASN A 531 11.38 1.67 1.48
N SER A 532 12.15 2.22 2.41
CA SER A 532 13.38 1.67 2.91
C SER A 532 13.53 1.82 4.42
N LEU A 533 14.34 0.93 5.00
CA LEU A 533 14.91 1.10 6.33
C LEU A 533 16.36 1.52 6.17
N ASN A 534 16.77 2.53 6.91
CA ASN A 534 18.07 3.16 6.77
C ASN A 534 18.73 3.30 8.14
N LYS A 535 20.05 3.45 8.15
CA LYS A 535 20.81 3.78 9.36
C LYS A 535 21.98 4.71 9.08
N VAL A 536 22.41 5.39 10.12
CA VAL A 536 23.64 6.18 10.12
C VAL A 536 24.33 6.12 11.48
N GLN A 537 25.66 6.04 11.45
CA GLN A 537 26.52 6.07 12.63
C GLN A 537 26.73 7.52 13.07
N LEU A 538 26.59 7.77 14.37
CA LEU A 538 26.90 9.05 14.99
C LEU A 538 28.21 8.97 15.79
N ASP A 539 28.88 10.11 15.90
CA ASP A 539 30.06 10.31 16.75
C ASP A 539 29.66 10.49 18.23
N GLU A 540 30.66 10.65 19.11
CA GLU A 540 30.45 10.86 20.55
C GLU A 540 29.70 12.17 20.89
N ALA A 541 29.62 13.12 19.95
CA ALA A 541 28.85 14.36 20.11
C ALA A 541 27.40 14.23 19.59
N GLY A 542 27.02 13.05 19.08
CA GLY A 542 25.72 12.81 18.45
C GLY A 542 25.58 13.47 17.08
N LEU A 543 26.69 13.72 16.38
CA LEU A 543 26.73 14.30 15.05
C LEU A 543 27.17 13.26 14.02
N LEU A 544 27.00 13.56 12.74
CA LEU A 544 27.47 12.66 11.69
C LEU A 544 29.00 12.55 11.69
N GLU A 545 29.48 11.32 11.81
CA GLU A 545 30.86 11.00 11.50
C GLU A 545 31.14 11.31 10.01
N LYS A 546 32.36 11.72 9.65
CA LYS A 546 32.72 11.99 8.24
C LYS A 546 32.50 10.72 7.41
N SER A 547 31.44 10.72 6.62
CA SER A 547 30.95 9.51 5.95
C SER A 547 31.93 8.91 4.95
N VAL A 548 31.98 7.57 4.93
CA VAL A 548 32.69 6.75 3.95
C VAL A 548 31.79 6.42 2.73
N SER A 549 30.49 6.71 2.80
CA SER A 549 29.50 6.41 1.75
C SER A 549 29.16 7.67 0.94
N PRO A 550 28.92 7.57 -0.38
CA PRO A 550 28.55 8.74 -1.21
C PRO A 550 27.26 9.46 -0.77
N ARG A 551 26.41 8.79 0.03
CA ARG A 551 25.11 9.32 0.48
C ARG A 551 25.11 9.81 1.92
N GLY A 552 26.15 9.55 2.69
CA GLY A 552 26.15 9.88 4.12
C GLY A 552 25.55 8.79 5.03
N TYR A 553 24.85 7.79 4.48
CA TYR A 553 24.15 6.75 5.25
C TYR A 553 24.05 5.40 4.52
N GLU A 554 23.52 4.38 5.20
CA GLU A 554 23.32 3.01 4.70
C GLU A 554 21.83 2.67 4.58
N ILE A 555 21.45 1.99 3.48
CA ILE A 555 20.11 1.43 3.29
C ILE A 555 20.17 -0.06 3.65
N LEU A 556 19.48 -0.47 4.71
CA LEU A 556 19.47 -1.84 5.22
C LEU A 556 18.53 -2.74 4.41
N THR A 557 17.29 -2.27 4.19
CA THR A 557 16.31 -2.98 3.36
C THR A 557 15.46 -2.02 2.55
N LYS A 558 14.90 -2.51 1.46
CA LYS A 558 14.02 -1.80 0.52
C LYS A 558 12.73 -2.58 0.27
N HIS A 559 11.88 -2.10 -0.64
CA HIS A 559 10.63 -2.76 -1.05
C HIS A 559 9.63 -2.92 0.09
N LEU A 560 9.56 -1.91 0.97
CA LEU A 560 8.47 -1.74 1.92
C LEU A 560 7.29 -1.06 1.21
N LYS A 561 6.09 -1.03 1.80
CA LYS A 561 4.89 -0.42 1.19
C LYS A 561 4.41 0.75 2.04
N GLU A 562 5.03 1.91 1.83
CA GLU A 562 4.84 3.14 2.61
C GLU A 562 5.26 2.94 4.08
N ALA A 563 6.56 2.64 4.28
CA ALA A 563 7.17 2.33 5.57
C ALA A 563 7.02 3.46 6.60
N ILE A 564 6.54 3.15 7.80
CA ILE A 564 6.32 4.16 8.85
C ILE A 564 6.88 3.68 10.18
N GLY A 565 6.22 2.79 10.91
CA GLY A 565 6.68 2.37 12.23
C GLY A 565 8.01 1.63 12.19
N LEU A 566 8.87 1.90 13.18
CA LEU A 566 10.14 1.22 13.40
C LEU A 566 10.34 0.91 14.88
N LYS A 567 10.78 -0.30 15.21
CA LYS A 567 11.25 -0.63 16.56
C LYS A 567 12.44 -1.57 16.57
N LEU A 568 13.45 -1.25 17.38
CA LEU A 568 14.63 -2.09 17.60
C LEU A 568 14.39 -3.08 18.74
N ASP A 569 14.78 -4.33 18.52
CA ASP A 569 14.91 -5.38 19.53
C ASP A 569 16.39 -5.73 19.68
N THR A 570 17.12 -4.87 20.40
CA THR A 570 18.57 -5.01 20.61
C THR A 570 18.93 -6.32 21.30
N LYS A 571 18.05 -6.83 22.18
CA LYS A 571 18.24 -8.09 22.91
C LYS A 571 18.31 -9.29 21.98
N ASN A 572 17.49 -9.32 20.93
CA ASN A 572 17.44 -10.43 19.97
C ASN A 572 18.10 -10.10 18.63
N GLY A 573 18.68 -8.91 18.47
CA GLY A 573 19.35 -8.48 17.25
C GLY A 573 18.39 -8.33 16.06
N ARG A 574 17.16 -7.84 16.30
CA ARG A 574 16.12 -7.71 15.26
C ARG A 574 15.59 -6.28 15.16
N ILE A 575 15.08 -5.96 13.98
CA ILE A 575 14.39 -4.71 13.67
C ILE A 575 13.00 -5.04 13.14
N TYR A 576 11.98 -4.43 13.72
CA TYR A 576 10.58 -4.57 13.31
C TYR A 576 10.12 -3.29 12.61
N ILE A 577 9.39 -3.45 11.50
CA ILE A 577 8.96 -2.34 10.65
C ILE A 577 7.48 -2.51 10.34
N ALA A 578 6.69 -1.45 10.47
CA ALA A 578 5.28 -1.42 10.07
C ALA A 578 5.10 -0.49 8.85
N ASP A 579 4.13 -0.81 8.00
CA ASP A 579 3.83 -0.01 6.81
C ASP A 579 2.33 0.20 6.58
N LEU A 580 1.98 1.27 5.85
CA LEU A 580 0.58 1.58 5.55
C LEU A 580 -0.05 0.61 4.55
N GLY A 581 0.76 -0.23 3.90
CA GLY A 581 0.28 -1.36 3.10
C GLY A 581 -0.16 -2.56 3.94
N GLY A 582 -0.26 -2.41 5.26
CA GLY A 582 -0.76 -3.43 6.17
C GLY A 582 0.23 -4.55 6.45
N ASN A 583 1.53 -4.27 6.35
CA ASN A 583 2.58 -5.27 6.57
C ASN A 583 3.40 -4.94 7.82
N ILE A 584 3.81 -6.00 8.52
CA ILE A 584 4.85 -5.94 9.55
C ILE A 584 6.00 -6.81 9.10
N TYR A 585 7.19 -6.24 9.01
CA TYR A 585 8.42 -6.92 8.65
C TYR A 585 9.31 -7.10 9.86
N GLN A 586 10.17 -8.10 9.76
CA GLN A 586 11.34 -8.24 10.62
C GLN A 586 12.57 -8.46 9.75
N CYS A 587 13.68 -7.83 10.13
CA CYS A 587 15.00 -8.09 9.57
C CYS A 587 16.08 -7.99 10.66
N ASP A 588 17.30 -8.41 10.33
CA ASP A 588 18.46 -8.25 11.22
C ASP A 588 19.03 -6.82 11.11
N PHE A 589 19.92 -6.43 12.02
CA PHE A 589 20.56 -5.10 12.04
C PHE A 589 21.42 -4.76 10.80
N ASN A 590 21.73 -5.77 9.97
CA ASN A 590 22.39 -5.60 8.67
C ASN A 590 21.39 -5.61 7.49
N GLY A 591 20.08 -5.63 7.76
CA GLY A 591 19.01 -5.72 6.76
C GLY A 591 18.77 -7.10 6.17
N GLY A 592 19.58 -8.10 6.55
CA GLY A 592 19.43 -9.48 6.15
C GLY A 592 18.21 -10.16 6.76
N ASN A 593 17.90 -11.36 6.28
CA ASN A 593 16.80 -12.21 6.77
C ASN A 593 15.44 -11.51 6.87
N LYS A 594 15.19 -10.54 5.98
CA LYS A 594 13.89 -9.85 5.94
C LYS A 594 12.77 -10.85 5.66
N LYS A 595 11.78 -10.88 6.55
CA LYS A 595 10.53 -11.62 6.39
C LYS A 595 9.33 -10.75 6.73
N VAL A 596 8.19 -11.07 6.14
CA VAL A 596 6.90 -10.51 6.53
C VAL A 596 6.37 -11.36 7.69
N ILE A 597 6.15 -10.75 8.84
CA ILE A 597 5.56 -11.40 10.03
C ILE A 597 4.05 -11.38 9.94
N HIS A 598 3.48 -10.25 9.53
CA HIS A 598 2.04 -10.06 9.42
C HIS A 598 1.73 -9.27 8.15
N SER A 599 0.63 -9.61 7.50
CA SER A 599 0.13 -8.90 6.33
C SER A 599 -1.40 -8.95 6.37
N ASP A 600 -2.02 -7.77 6.31
CA ASP A 600 -3.46 -7.59 6.28
C ASP A 600 -3.78 -6.39 5.37
N GLU A 601 -4.29 -6.65 4.16
CA GLU A 601 -4.55 -5.61 3.15
C GLU A 601 -5.70 -4.66 3.51
N TYR A 602 -6.45 -4.98 4.57
CA TYR A 602 -7.53 -4.15 5.11
C TYR A 602 -7.08 -3.25 6.27
N ARG A 603 -5.77 -3.25 6.57
CA ARG A 603 -5.19 -2.43 7.64
C ARG A 603 -4.11 -1.53 7.09
N ALA A 604 -3.92 -0.42 7.78
CA ALA A 604 -2.82 0.50 7.51
C ALA A 604 -2.05 0.67 8.82
N PHE A 605 -0.88 0.06 8.92
CA PHE A 605 -0.12 0.09 10.16
C PHE A 605 0.76 1.33 10.25
N THR A 606 0.76 1.95 11.43
CA THR A 606 1.60 3.11 11.77
C THR A 606 2.65 2.71 12.79
N GLY A 607 2.62 3.25 14.01
CA GLY A 607 3.60 3.01 15.05
C GLY A 607 3.65 1.55 15.50
N ILE A 608 4.84 1.11 15.93
CA ILE A 608 5.12 -0.25 16.37
C ILE A 608 5.95 -0.25 17.65
N GLY A 609 5.63 -1.14 18.57
CA GLY A 609 6.30 -1.33 19.86
C GLY A 609 6.41 -2.82 20.22
N LEU A 610 7.15 -3.13 21.29
CA LEU A 610 7.45 -4.50 21.70
C LEU A 610 7.15 -4.71 23.19
N LEU A 611 6.47 -5.81 23.52
CA LEU A 611 6.18 -6.32 24.87
C LEU A 611 7.17 -7.42 25.25
#